data_AF-A0A811LJZ2-F1
#
_entry.id   AF-A0A811LJZ2-F1
#
_cell.length_a   1.000
_cell.length_b   1.000
_cell.length_c   1.000
_cell.angle_alpha   90.00
_cell.angle_beta   90.00
_cell.angle_gamma   90.00
#
_symmetry.space_group_name_H-M   'P 1'
#
loop_
_entity.id
_entity.type
_entity.pdbx_description
1 polymer ?
#
loop_
_entity_poly.entity_id
_entity_poly.type
_entity_poly.pdbx_seq_one_letter_code
_entity_poly.pdbx_strand_id
1 'polypeptide(L)'
;MVLEKTEYETDSETYPSSDVEQCVVEGPEEIQTILSKMEALNRLNESDERSVTSKKSHDSSSGSQQPASPTHEVKKADDEDENVDLWTVWGNLIKSWEYEMKKRPNCVKELVRRGIPQHFRTIAWQLLAGAAVTKIHDQYTEYLRQSSPYEKLIMRDIPRTYPELDFFKDEGKGQQHLFNVIKAYSVHDKEVGYCQGSAFIVGQLLLQMPEEEAFAVFVKLMENYRLRELYKPTMTELGLCMFQLECLVQEQMPDLYMHFNNMGFDTSMYASSWFLTLFTTTLPLDLTNRIMDLFLVDGMDAIFRIAMAILQQARIELLRLDMEGMLKFFQREIRERYENDHELLFAVASHVTLNAKKMKRLEKDYMAKRTKEQEEAIELRVS
;
A
#
# COMPACT_ATOMS: atom_id res chain seq x y z
N MET A 1 -42.62 70.75 22.72
CA MET A 1 -42.98 70.88 21.29
C MET A 1 -42.94 69.47 20.73
N VAL A 2 -43.98 68.63 20.83
CA VAL A 2 -45.32 68.69 20.19
C VAL A 2 -45.19 69.00 18.70
N LEU A 3 -45.63 68.21 17.72
CA LEU A 3 -46.08 66.81 17.52
C LEU A 3 -46.37 66.75 16.00
N GLU A 4 -46.15 65.62 15.31
CA GLU A 4 -46.86 65.10 14.10
C GLU A 4 -45.94 64.05 13.46
N LYS A 5 -46.12 62.73 13.63
CA LYS A 5 -47.17 61.83 13.10
C LYS A 5 -47.43 62.01 11.61
N THR A 6 -46.95 61.05 10.81
CA THR A 6 -47.55 60.68 9.55
C THR A 6 -47.62 59.15 9.47
N GLU A 7 -48.84 58.69 9.17
CA GLU A 7 -49.28 57.31 9.02
C GLU A 7 -48.96 56.75 7.63
N TYR A 8 -49.05 55.43 7.56
CA TYR A 8 -48.95 54.55 6.41
C TYR A 8 -50.17 54.64 5.47
N GLU A 9 -49.95 54.46 4.16
CA GLU A 9 -50.80 53.67 3.24
C GLU A 9 -50.03 53.47 1.91
N THR A 10 -49.60 52.23 1.64
CA THR A 10 -50.02 51.33 0.53
C THR A 10 -49.72 51.83 -0.88
N ASP A 11 -48.84 51.14 -1.60
CA ASP A 11 -49.29 50.34 -2.74
C ASP A 11 -48.19 49.43 -3.31
N SER A 12 -48.71 48.48 -4.06
CA SER A 12 -48.16 47.23 -4.56
C SER A 12 -47.04 47.32 -5.60
N GLU A 13 -46.52 46.13 -5.91
CA GLU A 13 -46.05 45.68 -7.23
C GLU A 13 -44.54 45.45 -7.45
N THR A 14 -44.26 44.14 -7.58
CA THR A 14 -43.54 43.52 -8.70
C THR A 14 -42.01 43.53 -8.66
N TYR A 15 -41.46 42.33 -8.49
CA TYR A 15 -40.06 41.98 -8.78
C TYR A 15 -39.70 42.30 -10.23
N PRO A 16 -38.45 42.74 -10.47
CA PRO A 16 -37.65 42.00 -11.42
C PRO A 16 -36.26 41.65 -10.89
N SER A 17 -35.81 40.51 -11.39
CA SER A 17 -34.49 39.89 -11.25
C SER A 17 -33.37 40.77 -11.84
N SER A 18 -32.25 40.89 -11.12
CA SER A 18 -30.91 41.06 -11.72
C SER A 18 -29.80 40.85 -10.69
N ASP A 19 -28.89 39.94 -11.06
CA ASP A 19 -27.45 39.93 -10.80
C ASP A 19 -26.94 39.68 -9.36
N VAL A 20 -26.73 38.40 -9.05
CA VAL A 20 -25.75 37.98 -8.04
C VAL A 20 -24.44 37.70 -8.76
N GLU A 21 -23.47 38.59 -8.58
CA GLU A 21 -22.08 38.40 -8.95
C GLU A 21 -21.56 37.04 -8.45
N GLN A 22 -21.11 36.20 -9.38
CA GLN A 22 -20.32 35.02 -9.07
C GLN A 22 -18.96 35.46 -8.51
N CYS A 23 -18.80 35.32 -7.20
CA CYS A 23 -17.50 35.39 -6.55
C CYS A 23 -16.73 34.10 -6.91
N VAL A 24 -15.91 34.17 -7.95
CA VAL A 24 -14.92 33.13 -8.29
C VAL A 24 -13.82 33.20 -7.23
N VAL A 25 -13.85 32.25 -6.29
CA VAL A 25 -12.72 32.04 -5.37
C VAL A 25 -11.72 31.15 -6.09
N GLU A 26 -10.68 31.77 -6.66
CA GLU A 26 -9.52 31.08 -7.22
C GLU A 26 -8.81 30.28 -6.11
N GLY A 27 -8.97 28.95 -6.14
CA GLY A 27 -8.07 28.04 -5.44
C GLY A 27 -6.71 27.99 -6.15
N PRO A 28 -5.62 27.56 -5.47
CA PRO A 28 -4.28 27.59 -6.03
C PRO A 28 -4.23 26.79 -7.34
N GLU A 29 -3.87 27.46 -8.44
CA GLU A 29 -3.89 26.95 -9.82
C GLU A 29 -3.18 25.59 -9.98
N GLU A 30 -2.24 25.27 -9.09
CA GLU A 30 -1.52 24.00 -9.05
C GLU A 30 -2.41 22.79 -8.74
N ILE A 31 -3.39 22.90 -7.84
CA ILE A 31 -4.29 21.78 -7.50
C ILE A 31 -5.26 21.50 -8.65
N GLN A 32 -5.79 22.55 -9.29
CA GLN A 32 -6.68 22.41 -10.44
C GLN A 32 -5.93 21.78 -11.63
N THR A 33 -4.65 22.14 -11.80
CA THR A 33 -3.76 21.55 -12.80
C THR A 33 -3.49 20.06 -12.53
N ILE A 34 -3.27 19.68 -11.26
CA ILE A 34 -3.09 18.28 -10.86
C ILE A 34 -4.37 17.48 -11.09
N LEU A 35 -5.54 18.02 -10.76
CA LEU A 35 -6.83 17.37 -11.00
C LEU A 35 -7.11 17.17 -12.50
N SER A 36 -6.83 18.17 -13.34
CA SER A 36 -6.97 18.04 -14.80
C SER A 36 -5.99 17.01 -15.40
N LYS A 37 -4.75 16.93 -14.87
CA LYS A 37 -3.78 15.90 -15.25
C LYS A 37 -4.23 14.50 -14.81
N MET A 38 -4.81 14.37 -13.62
CA MET A 38 -5.37 13.13 -13.09
C MET A 38 -6.54 12.63 -13.96
N GLU A 39 -7.46 13.50 -14.34
CA GLU A 39 -8.56 13.15 -15.25
C GLU A 39 -8.05 12.73 -16.64
N ALA A 40 -6.97 13.33 -17.14
CA ALA A 40 -6.36 12.94 -18.39
C ALA A 40 -5.69 11.56 -18.31
N LEU A 41 -4.99 11.26 -17.20
CA LEU A 41 -4.40 9.94 -16.95
C LEU A 41 -5.48 8.86 -16.77
N ASN A 42 -6.58 9.15 -16.10
CA ASN A 42 -7.71 8.22 -15.97
C ASN A 42 -8.33 7.89 -17.34
N ARG A 43 -8.49 8.88 -18.23
CA ARG A 43 -8.96 8.64 -19.60
C ARG A 43 -8.02 7.75 -20.43
N LEU A 44 -6.71 7.85 -20.19
CA LEU A 44 -5.70 6.97 -20.81
C LEU A 44 -5.82 5.53 -20.28
N ASN A 45 -5.93 5.36 -18.96
CA ASN A 45 -6.13 4.04 -18.36
C ASN A 45 -7.43 3.35 -18.82
N GLU A 46 -8.55 4.07 -18.93
CA GLU A 46 -9.81 3.52 -19.45
C GLU A 46 -9.70 3.07 -20.91
N SER A 47 -8.86 3.73 -21.71
CA SER A 47 -8.62 3.35 -23.11
C SER A 47 -7.77 2.09 -23.23
N ASP A 48 -6.89 1.84 -22.26
CA ASP A 48 -6.08 0.62 -22.17
C ASP A 48 -6.93 -0.56 -21.65
N GLU A 49 -7.83 -0.35 -20.68
CA GLU A 49 -8.75 -1.39 -20.17
C GLU A 49 -9.71 -1.93 -21.25
N ARG A 50 -10.22 -1.07 -22.14
CA ARG A 50 -11.07 -1.49 -23.27
C ARG A 50 -10.33 -2.35 -24.30
N SER A 51 -9.00 -2.35 -24.30
CA SER A 51 -8.19 -3.23 -25.15
C SER A 51 -8.06 -4.65 -24.59
N VAL A 52 -8.35 -4.86 -23.29
CA VAL A 52 -8.17 -6.15 -22.59
C VAL A 52 -9.41 -7.06 -22.72
N THR A 53 -10.58 -6.53 -23.07
CA THR A 53 -11.84 -7.30 -23.19
C THR A 53 -12.25 -7.67 -24.61
N SER A 54 -11.31 -7.98 -25.50
CA SER A 54 -11.68 -8.58 -26.79
C SER A 54 -10.64 -9.59 -27.26
N LYS A 55 -10.93 -10.88 -27.01
CA LYS A 55 -10.56 -12.05 -27.83
C LYS A 55 -11.02 -13.35 -27.15
N LYS A 56 -12.15 -13.90 -27.57
CA LYS A 56 -12.35 -15.36 -27.65
C LYS A 56 -13.16 -15.67 -28.89
N SER A 57 -12.52 -16.35 -29.84
CA SER A 57 -13.15 -16.96 -31.01
C SER A 57 -12.83 -18.46 -31.03
N HIS A 58 -13.90 -19.26 -31.05
CA HIS A 58 -14.11 -20.59 -31.65
C HIS A 58 -13.10 -21.76 -31.42
N ASP A 59 -13.59 -22.90 -30.92
CA ASP A 59 -14.03 -24.03 -31.78
C ASP A 59 -14.86 -25.08 -30.96
N SER A 60 -15.21 -26.24 -31.53
CA SER A 60 -16.57 -26.79 -31.68
C SER A 60 -17.00 -28.06 -30.90
N SER A 61 -18.34 -28.20 -30.80
CA SER A 61 -19.23 -29.40 -30.73
C SER A 61 -19.15 -30.45 -29.61
N SER A 62 -20.27 -30.64 -28.88
CA SER A 62 -21.20 -31.78 -29.04
C SER A 62 -22.40 -31.63 -28.09
N GLY A 63 -23.60 -32.03 -28.54
CA GLY A 63 -24.87 -31.74 -27.88
C GLY A 63 -25.33 -32.77 -26.84
N SER A 64 -26.27 -32.35 -25.99
CA SER A 64 -27.39 -33.15 -25.44
C SER A 64 -28.35 -32.25 -24.64
N GLN A 65 -29.60 -32.69 -24.53
CA GLN A 65 -30.82 -31.93 -24.25
C GLN A 65 -31.18 -31.76 -22.74
N GLN A 66 -31.79 -30.59 -22.43
CA GLN A 66 -32.84 -30.29 -21.41
C GLN A 66 -32.56 -30.46 -19.89
N PRO A 67 -33.40 -29.85 -18.97
CA PRO A 67 -34.35 -28.73 -19.10
C PRO A 67 -34.16 -27.60 -18.05
N ALA A 68 -34.95 -26.53 -18.20
CA ALA A 68 -34.93 -25.25 -17.49
C ALA A 68 -35.38 -25.29 -16.01
N SER A 69 -34.85 -24.35 -15.20
CA SER A 69 -35.40 -23.83 -13.93
C SER A 69 -34.71 -22.50 -13.55
N PRO A 70 -35.33 -21.64 -12.71
CA PRO A 70 -35.46 -20.21 -12.97
C PRO A 70 -34.28 -19.35 -12.48
N THR A 71 -34.04 -18.28 -13.22
CA THR A 71 -33.14 -17.16 -12.89
C THR A 71 -33.64 -16.37 -11.69
N HIS A 72 -32.88 -16.38 -10.59
CA HIS A 72 -32.91 -15.31 -9.60
C HIS A 72 -32.05 -14.15 -10.13
N GLU A 73 -32.69 -13.12 -10.68
CA GLU A 73 -32.06 -11.82 -10.87
C GLU A 73 -31.85 -11.18 -9.51
N VAL A 74 -30.61 -11.19 -9.03
CA VAL A 74 -30.17 -10.31 -7.94
C VAL A 74 -29.94 -8.93 -8.56
N LYS A 75 -30.73 -7.95 -8.11
CA LYS A 75 -30.63 -6.54 -8.50
C LYS A 75 -29.25 -5.99 -8.14
N LYS A 76 -28.43 -5.66 -9.14
CA LYS A 76 -27.30 -4.72 -9.04
C LYS A 76 -27.82 -3.28 -9.00
N ALA A 77 -28.33 -2.85 -7.85
CA ALA A 77 -28.86 -1.48 -7.72
C ALA A 77 -28.27 -0.69 -6.55
N ASP A 78 -27.47 -1.31 -5.68
CA ASP A 78 -26.96 -0.64 -4.47
C ASP A 78 -25.48 -0.22 -4.53
N ASP A 79 -24.70 -0.66 -5.54
CA ASP A 79 -23.25 -0.33 -5.63
C ASP A 79 -22.95 1.08 -6.18
N GLU A 80 -23.88 1.69 -6.93
CA GLU A 80 -23.62 2.98 -7.58
C GLU A 80 -23.78 4.17 -6.61
N ASP A 81 -24.72 4.10 -5.65
CA ASP A 81 -25.04 5.22 -4.75
C ASP A 81 -23.97 5.40 -3.64
N GLU A 82 -23.45 4.31 -3.07
CA GLU A 82 -22.35 4.36 -2.09
C GLU A 82 -21.02 4.82 -2.73
N ASN A 83 -20.77 4.45 -4.00
CA ASN A 83 -19.53 4.78 -4.70
C ASN A 83 -19.47 6.27 -5.08
N VAL A 84 -20.60 6.88 -5.44
CA VAL A 84 -20.72 8.33 -5.70
C VAL A 84 -20.47 9.15 -4.42
N ASP A 85 -20.96 8.69 -3.26
CA ASP A 85 -20.70 9.34 -1.97
C ASP A 85 -19.21 9.24 -1.58
N LEU A 86 -18.61 8.04 -1.68
CA LEU A 86 -17.20 7.83 -1.35
C LEU A 86 -16.27 8.63 -2.27
N TRP A 87 -16.57 8.69 -3.57
CA TRP A 87 -15.85 9.52 -4.52
C TRP A 87 -15.88 11.00 -4.13
N THR A 88 -17.05 11.51 -3.75
CA THR A 88 -17.23 12.90 -3.33
C THR A 88 -16.46 13.21 -2.05
N VAL A 89 -16.49 12.30 -1.08
CA VAL A 89 -15.73 12.41 0.18
C VAL A 89 -14.22 12.49 -0.10
N TRP A 90 -13.68 11.59 -0.91
CA TRP A 90 -12.25 11.58 -1.24
C TRP A 90 -11.83 12.78 -2.12
N GLY A 91 -12.67 13.16 -3.08
CA GLY A 91 -12.44 14.35 -3.92
C GLY A 91 -12.36 15.63 -3.09
N ASN A 92 -13.26 15.80 -2.12
CA ASN A 92 -13.24 16.95 -1.21
C ASN A 92 -12.03 16.92 -0.26
N LEU A 93 -11.69 15.74 0.26
CA LEU A 93 -10.52 15.53 1.11
C LEU A 93 -9.23 15.91 0.39
N ILE A 94 -9.02 15.45 -0.84
CA ILE A 94 -7.81 15.75 -1.62
C ILE A 94 -7.72 17.24 -1.95
N LYS A 95 -8.83 17.87 -2.34
CA LYS A 95 -8.87 19.31 -2.62
C LYS A 95 -8.48 20.16 -1.41
N SER A 96 -8.82 19.71 -0.21
CA SER A 96 -8.57 20.43 1.06
C SER A 96 -7.56 19.70 1.96
N TRP A 97 -6.61 18.97 1.37
CA TRP A 97 -5.77 18.02 2.10
C TRP A 97 -5.03 18.64 3.29
N GLU A 98 -4.34 19.75 3.09
CA GLU A 98 -3.56 20.42 4.14
C GLU A 98 -4.45 20.87 5.31
N TYR A 99 -5.65 21.37 5.00
CA TYR A 99 -6.62 21.80 6.00
C TYR A 99 -7.17 20.61 6.80
N GLU A 100 -7.59 19.54 6.12
CA GLU A 100 -8.15 18.35 6.76
C GLU A 100 -7.11 17.59 7.59
N MET A 101 -5.87 17.49 7.10
CA MET A 101 -4.77 16.88 7.87
C MET A 101 -4.41 17.70 9.12
N LYS A 102 -4.53 19.04 9.07
CA LYS A 102 -4.29 19.90 10.22
C LYS A 102 -5.45 19.86 11.23
N LYS A 103 -6.69 19.86 10.74
CA LYS A 103 -7.89 19.99 11.58
C LYS A 103 -8.40 18.65 12.10
N ARG A 104 -8.35 17.60 11.27
CA ARG A 104 -8.98 16.30 11.53
C ARG A 104 -8.07 15.12 11.13
N PRO A 105 -6.81 15.07 11.57
CA PRO A 105 -5.87 14.02 11.16
C PRO A 105 -6.38 12.60 11.45
N ASN A 106 -7.05 12.40 12.59
CA ASN A 106 -7.59 11.07 12.94
C ASN A 106 -8.74 10.63 12.02
N CYS A 107 -9.57 11.56 11.55
CA CYS A 107 -10.64 11.24 10.61
C CYS A 107 -10.06 10.84 9.25
N VAL A 108 -9.01 11.54 8.78
CA VAL A 108 -8.31 11.18 7.54
C VAL A 108 -7.68 9.79 7.66
N LYS A 109 -6.97 9.53 8.76
CA LYS A 109 -6.38 8.21 9.03
C LYS A 109 -7.44 7.11 9.04
N GLU A 110 -8.60 7.36 9.65
CA GLU A 110 -9.67 6.37 9.69
C GLU A 110 -10.30 6.13 8.31
N LEU A 111 -10.46 7.17 7.49
CA LEU A 111 -10.92 7.01 6.12
C LEU A 111 -9.94 6.17 5.29
N VAL A 112 -8.64 6.42 5.41
CA VAL A 112 -7.60 5.59 4.79
C VAL A 112 -7.68 4.14 5.30
N ARG A 113 -7.90 3.94 6.61
CA ARG A 113 -8.12 2.60 7.20
C ARG A 113 -9.40 1.92 6.75
N ARG A 114 -10.35 2.61 6.12
CA ARG A 114 -11.51 2.00 5.45
C ARG A 114 -11.23 1.60 4.00
N GLY A 115 -10.36 2.33 3.31
CA GLY A 115 -9.99 2.04 1.93
C GLY A 115 -9.81 3.30 1.11
N ILE A 116 -8.71 3.38 0.37
CA ILE A 116 -8.54 4.41 -0.65
C ILE A 116 -9.09 3.83 -1.97
N PRO A 117 -10.09 4.48 -2.60
CA PRO A 117 -10.55 4.05 -3.91
C PRO A 117 -9.41 4.09 -4.93
N GLN A 118 -9.40 3.12 -5.84
CA GLN A 118 -8.28 2.86 -6.76
C GLN A 118 -7.80 4.13 -7.48
N HIS A 119 -8.72 4.92 -8.02
CA HIS A 119 -8.40 6.15 -8.76
C HIS A 119 -7.71 7.22 -7.91
N PHE A 120 -7.92 7.25 -6.59
CA PHE A 120 -7.32 8.25 -5.71
C PHE A 120 -5.94 7.85 -5.20
N ARG A 121 -5.52 6.58 -5.31
CA ARG A 121 -4.23 6.10 -4.77
C ARG A 121 -3.04 6.87 -5.31
N THR A 122 -3.04 7.19 -6.61
CA THR A 122 -1.98 7.98 -7.27
C THR A 122 -1.66 9.26 -6.48
N ILE A 123 -2.69 10.02 -6.07
CA ILE A 123 -2.51 11.30 -5.36
C ILE A 123 -2.40 11.06 -3.85
N ALA A 124 -3.29 10.23 -3.29
CA ALA A 124 -3.36 10.00 -1.85
C ALA A 124 -2.06 9.41 -1.30
N TRP A 125 -1.39 8.50 -2.01
CA TRP A 125 -0.11 7.93 -1.57
C TRP A 125 1.00 8.98 -1.56
N GLN A 126 1.06 9.86 -2.56
CA GLN A 126 2.00 10.97 -2.58
C GLN A 126 1.76 11.95 -1.42
N LEU A 127 0.49 12.27 -1.14
CA LEU A 127 0.11 13.17 -0.06
C LEU A 127 0.39 12.57 1.33
N LEU A 128 0.08 11.28 1.53
CA LEU A 128 0.34 10.57 2.79
C LEU A 128 1.85 10.41 3.05
N ALA A 129 2.63 10.09 2.02
CA ALA A 129 4.08 9.96 2.13
C ALA A 129 4.80 11.32 2.27
N GLY A 130 4.11 12.44 1.98
CA GLY A 130 4.71 13.77 1.90
C GLY A 130 5.65 13.91 0.70
N ALA A 131 5.32 13.27 -0.42
CA ALA A 131 6.12 13.23 -1.64
C ALA A 131 5.71 14.29 -2.67
N ALA A 132 4.46 14.79 -2.65
CA ALA A 132 3.86 15.58 -3.74
C ALA A 132 4.66 16.82 -4.21
N VAL A 133 5.41 17.48 -3.32
CA VAL A 133 6.30 18.61 -3.68
C VAL A 133 7.62 18.46 -2.94
N THR A 134 8.56 17.75 -3.56
CA THR A 134 9.84 17.44 -2.94
C THR A 134 11.00 17.72 -3.90
N LYS A 135 12.10 18.28 -3.38
CA LYS A 135 13.36 18.51 -4.13
C LYS A 135 13.97 17.25 -4.73
N ILE A 136 13.46 16.08 -4.33
CA ILE A 136 13.92 14.77 -4.81
C ILE A 136 13.58 14.57 -6.30
N HIS A 137 12.50 15.20 -6.80
CA HIS A 137 12.14 15.19 -8.21
C HIS A 137 13.26 15.82 -9.05
N ASP A 138 13.75 16.99 -8.63
CA ASP A 138 14.85 17.71 -9.31
C ASP A 138 16.15 16.89 -9.35
N GLN A 139 16.35 16.00 -8.38
CA GLN A 139 17.56 15.17 -8.28
C GLN A 139 17.46 13.88 -9.09
N TYR A 140 16.24 13.42 -9.43
CA TYR A 140 16.02 12.14 -10.09
C TYR A 140 16.78 12.03 -11.41
N THR A 141 16.65 13.04 -12.28
CA THR A 141 17.36 13.08 -13.56
C THR A 141 18.89 13.02 -13.40
N GLU A 142 19.42 13.63 -12.35
CA GLU A 142 20.87 13.61 -12.08
C GLU A 142 21.33 12.25 -11.57
N TYR A 143 20.52 11.56 -10.76
CA TYR A 143 20.83 10.19 -10.33
C TYR A 143 20.81 9.20 -11.49
N LEU A 144 19.91 9.37 -12.46
CA LEU A 144 19.87 8.51 -13.64
C LEU A 144 21.13 8.61 -14.52
N ARG A 145 21.80 9.78 -14.52
CA ARG A 145 23.05 10.01 -15.26
C ARG A 145 24.27 9.36 -14.61
N GLN A 146 24.20 9.08 -13.31
CA GLN A 146 25.28 8.43 -12.57
C GLN A 146 25.27 6.92 -12.82
N SER A 147 26.42 6.27 -12.66
CA SER A 147 26.52 4.81 -12.68
C SER A 147 26.23 4.24 -11.29
N SER A 148 25.57 3.08 -11.25
CA SER A 148 25.38 2.33 -10.00
C SER A 148 26.19 1.03 -10.02
N PRO A 149 26.87 0.65 -8.93
CA PRO A 149 27.54 -0.65 -8.84
C PRO A 149 26.54 -1.82 -8.82
N TYR A 150 25.25 -1.55 -8.60
CA TYR A 150 24.20 -2.55 -8.47
C TYR A 150 23.47 -2.86 -9.78
N GLU A 151 23.76 -2.17 -10.89
CA GLU A 151 23.01 -2.31 -12.16
C GLU A 151 22.86 -3.77 -12.62
N LYS A 152 23.90 -4.59 -12.49
CA LYS A 152 23.85 -6.02 -12.84
C LYS A 152 22.89 -6.83 -11.96
N LEU A 153 22.84 -6.51 -10.67
CA LEU A 153 21.92 -7.16 -9.73
C LEU A 153 20.48 -6.72 -10.00
N ILE A 154 20.28 -5.43 -10.26
CA ILE A 154 18.99 -4.86 -10.61
C ILE A 154 18.46 -5.52 -11.88
N MET A 155 19.24 -5.58 -12.97
CA MET A 155 18.84 -6.20 -14.25
C MET A 155 18.42 -7.66 -14.10
N ARG A 156 18.97 -8.41 -13.14
CA ARG A 156 18.56 -9.80 -12.88
C ARG A 156 17.19 -9.90 -12.21
N ASP A 157 16.79 -8.87 -11.48
CA ASP A 157 15.57 -8.85 -10.67
C ASP A 157 14.38 -8.22 -11.38
N ILE A 158 14.60 -7.39 -12.41
CA ILE A 158 13.54 -6.78 -13.21
C ILE A 158 12.59 -7.84 -13.83
N PRO A 159 13.08 -8.87 -14.57
CA PRO A 159 12.19 -9.78 -15.30
C PRO A 159 11.34 -10.69 -14.40
N ARG A 160 11.69 -10.79 -13.11
CA ARG A 160 10.96 -11.59 -12.12
C ARG A 160 9.99 -10.76 -11.27
N THR A 161 9.88 -9.45 -11.52
CA THR A 161 8.98 -8.55 -10.78
C THR A 161 7.69 -8.34 -11.58
N TYR A 162 6.60 -8.95 -11.12
CA TYR A 162 5.29 -8.97 -11.80
C TYR A 162 5.32 -9.40 -13.28
N PRO A 163 5.98 -10.52 -13.64
CA PRO A 163 6.13 -10.97 -15.03
C PRO A 163 4.80 -11.25 -15.75
N GLU A 164 3.73 -11.47 -14.99
CA GLU A 164 2.38 -11.73 -15.52
C GLU A 164 1.69 -10.47 -16.05
N LEU A 165 2.07 -9.28 -15.58
CA LEU A 165 1.41 -8.01 -15.90
C LEU A 165 1.96 -7.42 -17.20
N ASP A 166 1.07 -7.04 -18.11
CA ASP A 166 1.44 -6.52 -19.44
C ASP A 166 2.40 -5.32 -19.38
N PHE A 167 2.24 -4.45 -18.38
CA PHE A 167 3.12 -3.30 -18.17
C PHE A 167 4.59 -3.68 -17.94
N PHE A 168 4.86 -4.86 -17.36
CA PHE A 168 6.20 -5.36 -17.02
C PHE A 168 6.69 -6.51 -17.92
N LYS A 169 5.94 -6.90 -18.95
CA LYS A 169 6.41 -7.88 -19.95
C LYS A 169 7.54 -7.30 -20.80
N ASP A 170 8.33 -8.19 -21.39
CA ASP A 170 9.42 -7.82 -22.31
C ASP A 170 8.86 -6.91 -23.44
N GLU A 171 9.61 -5.86 -23.78
CA GLU A 171 9.20 -4.73 -24.65
C GLU A 171 8.30 -3.66 -24.00
N GLY A 172 7.82 -3.86 -22.76
CA GLY A 172 7.08 -2.88 -21.99
C GLY A 172 7.97 -1.77 -21.39
N LYS A 173 7.44 -0.54 -21.32
CA LYS A 173 8.14 0.59 -20.66
C LYS A 173 8.34 0.36 -19.15
N GLY A 174 7.52 -0.49 -18.53
CA GLY A 174 7.53 -0.72 -17.09
C GLY A 174 8.83 -1.34 -16.58
N GLN A 175 9.45 -2.26 -17.32
CA GLN A 175 10.77 -2.81 -16.94
C GLN A 175 11.85 -1.73 -16.91
N GLN A 176 11.84 -0.82 -17.89
CA GLN A 176 12.78 0.30 -17.94
C GLN A 176 12.52 1.29 -16.80
N HIS A 177 11.27 1.63 -16.53
CA HIS A 177 10.92 2.53 -15.42
C HIS A 177 11.32 1.92 -14.07
N LEU A 178 11.07 0.61 -13.89
CA LEU A 178 11.46 -0.12 -12.68
C LEU A 178 12.99 -0.12 -12.49
N PHE A 179 13.74 -0.37 -13.57
CA PHE A 179 15.19 -0.27 -13.54
C PHE A 179 15.66 1.14 -13.17
N ASN A 180 15.09 2.18 -13.78
CA ASN A 180 15.45 3.57 -13.56
C ASN A 180 15.27 3.98 -12.09
N VAL A 181 14.09 3.70 -11.51
CA VAL A 181 13.77 4.09 -10.13
C VAL A 181 14.68 3.37 -9.14
N ILE A 182 14.87 2.06 -9.30
CA ILE A 182 15.73 1.28 -8.41
C ILE A 182 17.21 1.70 -8.55
N LYS A 183 17.66 1.95 -9.78
CA LYS A 183 19.01 2.47 -10.04
C LYS A 183 19.20 3.82 -9.36
N ALA A 184 18.30 4.77 -9.59
CA ALA A 184 18.39 6.11 -9.00
C ALA A 184 18.41 6.04 -7.47
N TYR A 185 17.56 5.20 -6.87
CA TYR A 185 17.56 4.99 -5.42
C TYR A 185 18.91 4.45 -4.91
N SER A 186 19.51 3.49 -5.61
CA SER A 186 20.81 2.93 -5.22
C SER A 186 21.96 3.94 -5.28
N VAL A 187 21.82 5.02 -6.06
CA VAL A 187 22.75 6.15 -6.11
C VAL A 187 22.46 7.16 -5.00
N HIS A 188 21.17 7.40 -4.74
CA HIS A 188 20.69 8.31 -3.70
C HIS A 188 21.12 7.85 -2.30
N ASP A 189 20.90 6.57 -1.97
CA ASP A 189 21.29 5.98 -0.69
C ASP A 189 22.37 4.91 -0.90
N LYS A 190 23.64 5.30 -0.79
CA LYS A 190 24.78 4.39 -1.00
C LYS A 190 25.01 3.41 0.14
N GLU A 191 24.47 3.65 1.33
CA GLU A 191 24.61 2.72 2.46
C GLU A 191 23.74 1.49 2.25
N VAL A 192 22.49 1.71 1.81
CA VAL A 192 21.57 0.62 1.44
C VAL A 192 21.89 0.09 0.03
N GLY A 193 22.05 1.00 -0.92
CA GLY A 193 22.22 0.68 -2.33
C GLY A 193 20.98 -0.01 -2.89
N TYR A 194 21.16 -1.26 -3.31
CA TYR A 194 20.06 -2.11 -3.78
C TYR A 194 19.80 -3.25 -2.81
N CYS A 195 18.57 -3.34 -2.29
CA CYS A 195 18.10 -4.49 -1.53
C CYS A 195 17.17 -5.36 -2.36
N GLN A 196 17.45 -6.66 -2.39
CA GLN A 196 16.61 -7.64 -3.06
C GLN A 196 15.18 -7.60 -2.49
N GLY A 197 14.18 -7.59 -3.39
CA GLY A 197 12.77 -7.50 -3.04
C GLY A 197 12.19 -6.08 -3.10
N SER A 198 13.03 -5.04 -2.99
CA SER A 198 12.58 -3.63 -3.10
C SER A 198 11.94 -3.30 -4.45
N ALA A 199 12.36 -3.99 -5.53
CA ALA A 199 11.77 -3.86 -6.85
C ALA A 199 10.26 -4.14 -6.87
N PHE A 200 9.74 -5.03 -6.02
CA PHE A 200 8.30 -5.29 -5.99
C PHE A 200 7.50 -4.11 -5.42
N ILE A 201 8.04 -3.42 -4.41
CA ILE A 201 7.42 -2.19 -3.87
C ILE A 201 7.43 -1.10 -4.96
N VAL A 202 8.55 -0.91 -5.66
CA VAL A 202 8.62 0.06 -6.75
C VAL A 202 7.71 -0.31 -7.91
N GLY A 203 7.62 -1.60 -8.26
CA GLY A 203 6.71 -2.08 -9.29
C GLY A 203 5.25 -1.76 -8.93
N GLN A 204 4.87 -1.98 -7.67
CA GLN A 204 3.54 -1.59 -7.17
C GLN A 204 3.29 -0.08 -7.32
N LEU A 205 4.28 0.77 -6.97
CA LEU A 205 4.15 2.22 -7.12
C LEU A 205 3.99 2.63 -8.58
N LEU A 206 4.78 2.05 -9.50
CA LEU A 206 4.74 2.35 -10.93
C LEU A 206 3.42 1.94 -11.61
N LEU A 207 2.66 1.02 -11.02
CA LEU A 207 1.29 0.71 -11.46
C LEU A 207 0.28 1.77 -11.05
N GLN A 208 0.62 2.64 -10.10
CA GLN A 208 -0.26 3.67 -9.57
C GLN A 208 0.11 5.08 -10.04
N MET A 209 1.38 5.36 -10.31
CA MET A 209 1.87 6.70 -10.60
C MET A 209 3.05 6.70 -11.59
N PRO A 210 3.36 7.84 -12.22
CA PRO A 210 4.50 7.93 -13.13
C PRO A 210 5.85 7.75 -12.41
N GLU A 211 6.90 7.60 -13.21
CA GLU A 211 8.23 7.17 -12.76
C GLU A 211 8.84 8.08 -11.69
N GLU A 212 8.74 9.39 -11.86
CA GLU A 212 9.36 10.37 -10.96
C GLU A 212 8.65 10.42 -9.61
N GLU A 213 7.32 10.36 -9.62
CA GLU A 213 6.50 10.30 -8.41
C GLU A 213 6.72 8.98 -7.65
N ALA A 214 6.85 7.86 -8.37
CA ALA A 214 7.16 6.56 -7.77
C ALA A 214 8.52 6.59 -7.06
N PHE A 215 9.53 7.23 -7.66
CA PHE A 215 10.83 7.46 -7.01
C PHE A 215 10.68 8.32 -5.75
N ALA A 216 9.96 9.43 -5.83
CA ALA A 216 9.78 10.34 -4.69
C ALA A 216 9.05 9.66 -3.52
N VAL A 217 7.98 8.91 -3.81
CA VAL A 217 7.26 8.11 -2.80
C VAL A 217 8.17 7.04 -2.22
N PHE A 218 8.92 6.32 -3.06
CA PHE A 218 9.82 5.27 -2.58
C PHE A 218 10.90 5.83 -1.63
N VAL A 219 11.51 6.97 -1.96
CA VAL A 219 12.46 7.66 -1.05
C VAL A 219 11.79 7.98 0.29
N LYS A 220 10.56 8.50 0.27
CA LYS A 220 9.82 8.81 1.51
C LYS A 220 9.47 7.58 2.33
N LEU A 221 9.11 6.46 1.69
CA LEU A 221 8.91 5.18 2.39
C LEU A 221 10.20 4.73 3.08
N MET A 222 11.33 4.86 2.42
CA MET A 222 12.65 4.53 2.97
C MET A 222 13.01 5.41 4.17
N GLU A 223 12.85 6.73 4.04
CA GLU A 223 13.20 7.71 5.09
C GLU A 223 12.26 7.67 6.30
N ASN A 224 10.95 7.67 6.06
CA ASN A 224 9.96 7.99 7.10
C ASN A 224 9.27 6.75 7.68
N TYR A 225 9.33 5.60 7.00
CA TYR A 225 8.55 4.41 7.36
C TYR A 225 9.41 3.21 7.78
N ARG A 226 10.66 3.46 8.18
CA ARG A 226 11.64 2.44 8.66
C ARG A 226 12.04 1.38 7.62
N LEU A 227 11.62 1.46 6.36
CA LEU A 227 12.03 0.50 5.33
C LEU A 227 13.55 0.52 5.09
N ARG A 228 14.18 1.70 5.14
CA ARG A 228 15.65 1.82 5.04
C ARG A 228 16.38 0.97 6.06
N GLU A 229 15.92 0.99 7.31
CA GLU A 229 16.57 0.26 8.40
C GLU A 229 16.47 -1.27 8.22
N LEU A 230 15.36 -1.76 7.62
CA LEU A 230 15.20 -3.16 7.24
C LEU A 230 16.19 -3.60 6.15
N TYR A 231 16.55 -2.70 5.24
CA TYR A 231 17.41 -2.98 4.09
C TYR A 231 18.90 -2.71 4.31
N LYS A 232 19.28 -2.17 5.48
CA LYS A 232 20.69 -1.99 5.81
C LYS A 232 21.42 -3.34 5.76
N PRO A 233 22.69 -3.40 5.31
CA PRO A 233 23.42 -4.66 5.13
C PRO A 233 23.49 -5.57 6.37
N THR A 234 23.40 -5.00 7.57
CA THR A 234 23.45 -5.77 8.83
C THR A 234 22.15 -6.54 9.12
N MET A 235 21.06 -6.25 8.42
CA MET A 235 19.72 -6.83 8.61
C MET A 235 19.24 -6.79 10.08
N THR A 236 19.73 -5.81 10.84
CA THR A 236 19.49 -5.74 12.29
C THR A 236 18.04 -5.49 12.60
N GLU A 237 17.45 -4.53 11.89
CA GLU A 237 16.04 -4.18 12.03
C GLU A 237 15.13 -5.33 11.58
N LEU A 238 15.50 -6.06 10.52
CA LEU A 238 14.74 -7.22 10.08
C LEU A 238 14.72 -8.30 11.16
N GLY A 239 15.88 -8.62 11.75
CA GLY A 239 15.95 -9.58 12.85
C GLY A 239 15.18 -9.12 14.09
N LEU A 240 15.14 -7.81 14.36
CA LEU A 240 14.28 -7.24 15.42
C LEU A 240 12.80 -7.52 15.11
N CYS A 241 12.37 -7.31 13.85
CA CYS A 241 11.00 -7.61 13.45
C CYS A 241 10.66 -9.10 13.63
N MET A 242 11.58 -10.01 13.28
CA MET A 242 11.38 -11.45 13.49
C MET A 242 11.22 -11.78 14.98
N PHE A 243 12.09 -11.24 15.83
CA PHE A 243 12.03 -11.44 17.27
C PHE A 243 10.73 -10.90 17.89
N GLN A 244 10.31 -9.70 17.46
CA GLN A 244 9.06 -9.11 17.93
C GLN A 244 7.85 -9.94 17.48
N LEU A 245 7.82 -10.38 16.22
CA LEU A 245 6.73 -11.20 15.72
C LEU A 245 6.67 -12.54 16.47
N GLU A 246 7.80 -13.20 16.66
CA GLU A 246 7.89 -14.44 17.45
C GLU A 246 7.33 -14.28 18.86
N CYS A 247 7.71 -13.20 19.56
CA CYS A 247 7.20 -12.89 20.89
C CYS A 247 5.69 -12.60 20.92
N LEU A 248 5.13 -12.03 19.84
CA LEU A 248 3.69 -11.81 19.70
C LEU A 248 2.96 -13.14 19.44
N VAL A 249 3.52 -14.02 18.62
CA VAL A 249 2.98 -15.37 18.36
C VAL A 249 3.02 -16.19 19.65
N GLN A 250 4.12 -16.17 20.40
CA GLN A 250 4.24 -16.86 21.68
C GLN A 250 3.16 -16.44 22.69
N GLU A 251 2.84 -15.15 22.75
CA GLU A 251 1.83 -14.62 23.68
C GLU A 251 0.40 -14.93 23.22
N GLN A 252 0.09 -14.71 21.95
CA GLN A 252 -1.29 -14.76 21.45
C GLN A 252 -1.71 -16.14 20.90
N MET A 253 -0.73 -16.96 20.48
CA MET A 253 -0.91 -18.28 19.89
C MET A 253 0.19 -19.24 20.40
N PRO A 254 0.24 -19.53 21.72
CA PRO A 254 1.33 -20.28 22.34
C PRO A 254 1.44 -21.72 21.82
N ASP A 255 0.34 -22.34 21.41
CA ASP A 255 0.31 -23.66 20.76
C ASP A 255 1.00 -23.64 19.39
N LEU A 256 0.74 -22.62 18.58
CA LEU A 256 1.38 -22.45 17.28
C LEU A 256 2.89 -22.18 17.46
N TYR A 257 3.25 -21.34 18.43
CA TYR A 257 4.66 -21.11 18.78
C TYR A 257 5.38 -22.40 19.19
N MET A 258 4.76 -23.21 20.07
CA MET A 258 5.34 -24.50 20.47
C MET A 258 5.48 -25.46 19.27
N HIS A 259 4.48 -25.49 18.39
CA HIS A 259 4.53 -26.30 17.17
C HIS A 259 5.68 -25.88 16.25
N PHE A 260 5.82 -24.58 15.99
CA PHE A 260 6.94 -24.05 15.19
C PHE A 260 8.29 -24.43 15.79
N ASN A 261 8.48 -24.25 17.10
CA ASN A 261 9.72 -24.64 17.79
C ASN A 261 10.00 -26.15 17.70
N ASN A 262 8.98 -26.99 17.88
CA ASN A 262 9.14 -28.45 17.81
C ASN A 262 9.51 -28.90 16.40
N MET A 263 9.03 -28.20 15.37
CA MET A 263 9.35 -28.46 13.97
C MET A 263 10.64 -27.78 13.50
N GLY A 264 11.31 -26.99 14.35
CA GLY A 264 12.47 -26.19 13.97
C GLY A 264 12.16 -25.15 12.90
N PHE A 265 10.95 -24.59 12.93
CA PHE A 265 10.44 -23.67 11.93
C PHE A 265 10.59 -22.21 12.38
N ASP A 266 11.70 -21.59 12.02
CA ASP A 266 12.04 -20.23 12.45
C ASP A 266 11.13 -19.17 11.79
N THR A 267 10.82 -18.12 12.56
CA THR A 267 10.00 -16.98 12.09
C THR A 267 10.55 -16.35 10.80
N SER A 268 11.87 -16.32 10.63
CA SER A 268 12.53 -15.79 9.44
C SER A 268 12.26 -16.59 8.16
N MET A 269 11.89 -17.88 8.26
CA MET A 269 11.65 -18.75 7.11
C MET A 269 10.42 -18.36 6.31
N TYR A 270 9.42 -17.75 6.95
CA TYR A 270 8.17 -17.34 6.30
C TYR A 270 7.94 -15.83 6.33
N ALA A 271 8.38 -15.12 7.38
CA ALA A 271 8.01 -13.71 7.56
C ALA A 271 8.99 -12.72 6.94
N SER A 272 10.23 -13.11 6.61
CA SER A 272 11.24 -12.16 6.12
C SER A 272 10.76 -11.39 4.88
N SER A 273 10.14 -12.09 3.93
CA SER A 273 9.59 -11.45 2.72
C SER A 273 8.43 -10.51 3.03
N TRP A 274 7.59 -10.81 4.03
CA TRP A 274 6.44 -9.98 4.39
C TRP A 274 6.86 -8.57 4.79
N PHE A 275 7.91 -8.45 5.60
CA PHE A 275 8.46 -7.15 6.01
C PHE A 275 9.29 -6.50 4.90
N LEU A 276 10.12 -7.28 4.21
CA LEU A 276 10.98 -6.75 3.17
C LEU A 276 10.23 -6.30 1.92
N THR A 277 9.04 -6.83 1.63
CA THR A 277 8.31 -6.52 0.40
C THR A 277 6.92 -5.97 0.67
N LEU A 278 6.57 -5.71 1.94
CA LEU A 278 5.21 -5.29 2.33
C LEU A 278 4.14 -6.23 1.75
N PHE A 279 4.42 -7.53 1.80
CA PHE A 279 3.60 -8.62 1.24
C PHE A 279 3.45 -8.66 -0.29
N THR A 280 4.07 -7.76 -1.05
CA THR A 280 3.95 -7.68 -2.53
C THR A 280 4.37 -8.96 -3.27
N THR A 281 5.22 -9.79 -2.66
CA THR A 281 5.65 -11.08 -3.21
C THR A 281 4.78 -12.26 -2.79
N THR A 282 3.86 -12.06 -1.86
CA THR A 282 3.10 -13.14 -1.20
C THR A 282 1.60 -13.04 -1.44
N LEU A 283 1.07 -11.81 -1.50
CA LEU A 283 -0.36 -11.55 -1.65
C LEU A 283 -0.68 -10.93 -3.02
N PRO A 284 -1.92 -11.05 -3.51
CA PRO A 284 -2.35 -10.41 -4.75
C PRO A 284 -2.24 -8.88 -4.70
N LEU A 285 -2.06 -8.27 -5.87
CA LEU A 285 -1.78 -6.84 -5.99
C LEU A 285 -2.84 -5.96 -5.30
N ASP A 286 -4.13 -6.26 -5.47
CA ASP A 286 -5.22 -5.49 -4.88
C ASP A 286 -5.14 -5.44 -3.35
N LEU A 287 -4.78 -6.57 -2.72
CA LEU A 287 -4.57 -6.63 -1.27
C LEU A 287 -3.32 -5.86 -0.88
N THR A 288 -2.25 -5.96 -1.66
CA THR A 288 -1.01 -5.24 -1.35
C THR A 288 -1.20 -3.73 -1.49
N ASN A 289 -2.09 -3.26 -2.39
CA ASN A 289 -2.47 -1.85 -2.50
C ASN A 289 -3.20 -1.41 -1.23
N ARG A 290 -4.09 -2.26 -0.72
CA ARG A 290 -4.78 -2.02 0.54
C ARG A 290 -3.82 -2.04 1.76
N ILE A 291 -2.83 -2.92 1.75
CA ILE A 291 -1.77 -2.95 2.78
C ILE A 291 -0.92 -1.66 2.70
N MET A 292 -0.60 -1.16 1.50
CA MET A 292 0.10 0.11 1.33
C MET A 292 -0.71 1.29 1.89
N ASP A 293 -2.03 1.33 1.68
CA ASP A 293 -2.91 2.33 2.30
C ASP A 293 -2.73 2.36 3.84
N LEU A 294 -2.76 1.18 4.48
CA LEU A 294 -2.57 1.04 5.93
C LEU A 294 -1.15 1.39 6.36
N PHE A 295 -0.15 0.95 5.60
CA PHE A 295 1.26 1.20 5.87
C PHE A 295 1.59 2.69 5.87
N LEU A 296 1.01 3.45 4.94
CA LEU A 296 1.20 4.91 4.85
C LEU A 296 0.62 5.69 6.05
N VAL A 297 -0.26 5.09 6.85
CA VAL A 297 -0.89 5.73 8.01
C VAL A 297 -0.39 5.19 9.35
N ASP A 298 -0.20 3.87 9.45
CA ASP A 298 0.16 3.17 10.68
C ASP A 298 1.62 2.67 10.69
N GLY A 299 2.34 2.76 9.55
CA GLY A 299 3.73 2.32 9.43
C GLY A 299 3.90 0.83 9.67
N MET A 300 5.03 0.44 10.28
CA MET A 300 5.36 -0.97 10.53
C MET A 300 4.35 -1.71 11.41
N ASP A 301 3.59 -1.00 12.25
CA ASP A 301 2.54 -1.60 13.05
C ASP A 301 1.47 -2.26 12.15
N ALA A 302 1.18 -1.69 10.96
CA ALA A 302 0.28 -2.32 10.00
C ALA A 302 0.79 -3.69 9.55
N ILE A 303 2.09 -3.81 9.27
CA ILE A 303 2.72 -5.05 8.79
C ILE A 303 2.67 -6.13 9.87
N PHE A 304 2.93 -5.78 11.13
CA PHE A 304 2.74 -6.70 12.25
C PHE A 304 1.29 -7.15 12.42
N ARG A 305 0.30 -6.24 12.29
CA ARG A 305 -1.12 -6.61 12.40
C ARG A 305 -1.55 -7.57 11.28
N ILE A 306 -1.12 -7.33 10.05
CA ILE A 306 -1.40 -8.21 8.91
C ILE A 306 -0.72 -9.57 9.10
N ALA A 307 0.55 -9.60 9.52
CA ALA A 307 1.27 -10.85 9.81
C ALA A 307 0.55 -11.69 10.89
N MET A 308 0.14 -11.05 11.99
CA MET A 308 -0.61 -11.72 13.05
C MET A 308 -1.99 -12.20 12.57
N ALA A 309 -2.69 -11.41 11.76
CA ALA A 309 -4.00 -11.80 11.22
C ALA A 309 -3.91 -13.03 10.31
N ILE A 310 -2.88 -13.09 9.45
CA ILE A 310 -2.59 -14.26 8.61
C ILE A 310 -2.38 -15.50 9.48
N LEU A 311 -1.53 -15.40 10.51
CA LEU A 311 -1.22 -16.51 11.39
C LEU A 311 -2.44 -16.96 12.22
N GLN A 312 -3.25 -16.02 12.71
CA GLN A 312 -4.48 -16.33 13.45
C GLN A 312 -5.49 -17.11 12.59
N GLN A 313 -5.66 -16.72 11.33
CA GLN A 313 -6.56 -17.40 10.40
C GLN A 313 -6.03 -18.77 9.96
N ALA A 314 -4.71 -18.89 9.78
CA ALA A 314 -4.08 -20.15 9.37
C ALA A 314 -3.77 -21.10 10.53
N ARG A 315 -3.96 -20.67 11.79
CA ARG A 315 -3.52 -21.41 13.00
C ARG A 315 -3.90 -22.88 13.01
N ILE A 316 -5.17 -23.20 12.77
CA ILE A 316 -5.68 -24.59 12.87
C ILE A 316 -5.06 -25.51 11.81
N GLU A 317 -4.77 -24.97 10.63
CA GLU A 317 -4.15 -25.71 9.53
C GLU A 317 -2.66 -25.88 9.76
N LEU A 318 -1.95 -24.80 10.13
CA LEU A 318 -0.52 -24.82 10.42
C LEU A 318 -0.16 -25.84 11.52
N LEU A 319 -1.01 -25.99 12.54
CA LEU A 319 -0.84 -26.98 13.62
C LEU A 319 -0.88 -28.45 13.12
N ARG A 320 -1.35 -28.70 11.91
CA ARG A 320 -1.44 -30.04 11.31
C ARG A 320 -0.31 -30.33 10.31
N LEU A 321 0.48 -29.31 9.98
CA LEU A 321 1.54 -29.39 8.98
C LEU A 321 2.90 -29.62 9.64
N ASP A 322 3.78 -30.32 8.95
CA ASP A 322 5.21 -30.36 9.28
C ASP A 322 5.94 -29.14 8.69
N MET A 323 7.27 -29.07 8.86
CA MET A 323 8.07 -27.95 8.36
C MET A 323 7.88 -27.72 6.84
N GLU A 324 7.92 -28.79 6.03
CA GLU A 324 7.77 -28.68 4.58
C GLU A 324 6.35 -28.24 4.18
N GLY A 325 5.33 -28.80 4.84
CA GLY A 325 3.94 -28.39 4.66
C GLY A 325 3.73 -26.91 4.98
N MET A 326 4.29 -26.42 6.09
CA MET A 326 4.21 -25.00 6.47
C MET A 326 4.91 -24.09 5.45
N LEU A 327 6.09 -24.48 4.94
CA LEU A 327 6.78 -23.73 3.88
C LEU A 327 5.92 -23.63 2.62
N LYS A 328 5.36 -24.75 2.17
CA LYS A 328 4.50 -24.79 0.99
C LYS A 328 3.24 -23.94 1.18
N PHE A 329 2.63 -24.01 2.36
CA PHE A 329 1.47 -23.22 2.73
C PHE A 329 1.74 -21.72 2.56
N PHE A 330 2.82 -21.21 3.15
CA PHE A 330 3.18 -19.79 3.09
C PHE A 330 3.68 -19.34 1.70
N GLN A 331 4.20 -20.24 0.88
CA GLN A 331 4.69 -19.90 -0.46
C GLN A 331 3.59 -19.88 -1.53
N ARG A 332 2.52 -20.67 -1.37
CA ARG A 332 1.51 -20.85 -2.42
C ARG A 332 0.08 -20.69 -1.92
N GLU A 333 -0.30 -21.46 -0.92
CA GLU A 333 -1.71 -21.59 -0.50
C GLU A 333 -2.25 -20.31 0.13
N ILE A 334 -1.38 -19.50 0.75
CA ILE A 334 -1.76 -18.19 1.27
C ILE A 334 -2.26 -17.23 0.18
N ARG A 335 -1.67 -17.25 -1.02
CA ARG A 335 -2.08 -16.38 -2.12
C ARG A 335 -3.48 -16.75 -2.59
N GLU A 336 -3.70 -18.04 -2.85
CA GLU A 336 -4.97 -18.59 -3.33
C GLU A 336 -6.12 -18.36 -2.34
N ARG A 337 -5.84 -18.42 -1.02
CA ARG A 337 -6.83 -18.12 0.03
C ARG A 337 -7.38 -16.71 -0.09
N TYR A 338 -6.48 -15.73 -0.19
CA TYR A 338 -6.84 -14.33 -0.09
C TYR A 338 -7.25 -13.71 -1.44
N GLU A 339 -7.12 -14.44 -2.55
CA GLU A 339 -7.76 -14.08 -3.82
C GLU A 339 -9.29 -14.12 -3.73
N ASN A 340 -9.85 -14.97 -2.84
CA ASN A 340 -11.29 -15.22 -2.76
C ASN A 340 -12.01 -14.51 -1.59
N ASP A 341 -11.32 -14.18 -0.50
CA ASP A 341 -11.91 -13.55 0.70
C ASP A 341 -10.89 -12.61 1.37
N HIS A 342 -10.76 -11.40 0.83
CA HIS A 342 -9.76 -10.43 1.27
C HIS A 342 -10.25 -9.49 2.40
N GLU A 343 -11.56 -9.27 2.54
CA GLU A 343 -12.09 -8.40 3.60
C GLU A 343 -11.85 -8.96 4.99
N LEU A 344 -11.95 -10.29 5.15
CA LEU A 344 -11.70 -10.96 6.42
C LEU A 344 -10.29 -10.71 6.94
N LEU A 345 -9.28 -10.62 6.06
CA LEU A 345 -7.90 -10.29 6.45
C LEU A 345 -7.83 -8.95 7.17
N PHE A 346 -8.40 -7.91 6.59
CA PHE A 346 -8.35 -6.57 7.15
C PHE A 346 -9.24 -6.43 8.39
N ALA A 347 -10.39 -7.12 8.43
CA ALA A 347 -11.24 -7.18 9.61
C ALA A 347 -10.48 -7.78 10.80
N VAL A 348 -9.85 -8.95 10.63
CA VAL A 348 -9.05 -9.59 11.69
C VAL A 348 -7.86 -8.71 12.08
N ALA A 349 -7.14 -8.14 11.11
CA ALA A 349 -6.01 -7.26 11.37
C ALA A 349 -6.38 -6.01 12.17
N SER A 350 -7.60 -5.46 11.99
CA SER A 350 -8.09 -4.31 12.75
C SER A 350 -8.27 -4.62 14.25
N HIS A 351 -8.52 -5.88 14.60
CA HIS A 351 -8.65 -6.35 15.98
C HIS A 351 -7.33 -6.75 16.62
N VAL A 352 -6.23 -6.85 15.86
CA VAL A 352 -4.90 -7.12 16.41
C VAL A 352 -4.39 -5.89 17.17
N THR A 353 -4.28 -6.02 18.48
CA THR A 353 -3.76 -4.96 19.34
C THR A 353 -2.25 -5.10 19.54
N LEU A 354 -1.50 -4.04 19.23
CA LEU A 354 -0.07 -3.95 19.46
C LEU A 354 0.22 -3.01 20.62
N ASN A 355 0.78 -3.54 21.69
CA ASN A 355 1.15 -2.72 22.85
C ASN A 355 2.49 -2.01 22.58
N ALA A 356 2.44 -0.71 22.30
CA ALA A 356 3.62 0.11 21.99
C ALA A 356 4.71 0.06 23.08
N LYS A 357 4.34 -0.03 24.37
CA LYS A 357 5.32 -0.15 25.46
C LYS A 357 6.01 -1.51 25.43
N LYS A 358 5.28 -2.58 25.11
CA LYS A 358 5.84 -3.92 24.94
C LYS A 358 6.77 -3.98 23.74
N MET A 359 6.37 -3.44 22.58
CA MET A 359 7.21 -3.43 21.37
C MET A 359 8.56 -2.74 21.63
N LYS A 360 8.55 -1.58 22.30
CA LYS A 360 9.77 -0.88 22.72
C LYS A 360 10.62 -1.64 23.74
N ARG A 361 9.99 -2.45 24.61
CA ARG A 361 10.73 -3.32 25.54
C ARG A 361 11.43 -4.44 24.78
N LEU A 362 10.71 -5.13 23.88
CA LEU A 362 11.26 -6.20 23.04
C LEU A 362 12.42 -5.70 22.18
N GLU A 363 12.34 -4.46 21.69
CA GLU A 363 13.45 -3.81 20.99
C GLU A 363 14.71 -3.71 21.86
N LYS A 364 14.58 -3.21 23.09
CA LYS A 364 15.72 -3.14 24.03
C LYS A 364 16.27 -4.52 24.35
N ASP A 365 15.40 -5.49 24.58
CA ASP A 365 15.79 -6.86 24.93
C ASP A 365 16.57 -7.51 23.77
N TYR A 366 16.11 -7.34 22.53
CA TYR A 366 16.79 -7.84 21.33
C TYR A 366 18.14 -7.17 21.11
N MET A 367 18.23 -5.83 21.25
CA MET A 367 19.49 -5.12 21.10
C MET A 367 20.51 -5.57 22.15
N ALA A 368 20.09 -5.75 23.40
CA ALA A 368 20.97 -6.26 24.46
C ALA A 368 21.45 -7.69 24.18
N LYS A 369 20.56 -8.58 23.73
CA LYS A 369 20.92 -9.95 23.33
C LYS A 369 21.98 -9.95 22.22
N ARG A 370 21.78 -9.12 21.20
CA ARG A 370 22.70 -8.99 20.07
C ARG A 370 24.06 -8.41 20.44
N THR A 371 24.10 -7.39 21.28
CA THR A 371 25.37 -6.83 21.76
C THR A 371 26.17 -7.90 22.50
N LYS A 372 25.51 -8.67 23.38
CA LYS A 372 26.15 -9.76 24.10
C LYS A 372 26.67 -10.86 23.16
N GLU A 373 25.86 -11.31 22.19
CA GLU A 373 26.30 -12.31 21.20
C GLU A 373 27.49 -11.82 20.36
N GLN A 374 27.54 -10.52 20.04
CA GLN A 374 28.65 -9.92 19.31
C GLN A 374 29.92 -9.85 20.17
N GLU A 375 29.81 -9.51 21.45
CA GLU A 375 30.93 -9.52 22.41
C GLU A 375 31.50 -10.94 22.56
N GLU A 376 30.64 -11.94 22.80
CA GLU A 376 31.04 -13.35 22.90
C GLU A 376 31.72 -13.85 21.61
N ALA A 377 31.20 -13.46 20.44
CA ALA A 377 31.80 -13.81 19.16
C ALA A 377 33.18 -13.15 18.93
N ILE A 378 33.42 -11.97 19.50
CA ILE A 378 34.72 -11.29 19.45
C ILE A 378 35.70 -12.01 20.41
N GLU A 379 35.28 -12.33 21.63
CA GLU A 379 36.11 -13.05 22.61
C GLU A 379 36.56 -14.41 22.09
N LEU A 380 35.66 -15.15 21.43
CA LEU A 380 35.96 -16.43 20.78
C LEU A 380 36.93 -16.34 19.59
N ARG A 381 37.06 -15.17 18.95
CA ARG A 381 38.01 -14.96 17.84
C ARG A 381 39.40 -14.53 18.32
N VAL A 382 39.49 -14.03 19.55
CA VAL A 382 40.74 -13.54 20.17
C VAL A 382 41.37 -14.60 21.08
N SER A 383 40.58 -15.59 21.52
CA SER A 383 41.03 -16.80 22.22
C SER A 383 41.49 -17.88 21.25
#